data_AF-B0BYJ7-F1
#
_entry.id   AF-B0BYJ7-F1
#
_cell.length_a   1.000
_cell.length_b   1.000
_cell.length_c   1.000
_cell.angle_alpha   90.00
_cell.angle_beta   90.00
_cell.angle_gamma   90.00
#
_symmetry.space_group_name_H-M   'P 1'
#
loop_
_entity.id
_entity.type
_entity.pdbx_description
1 polymer ?
#
loop_
_entity_poly.entity_id
_entity_poly.type
_entity_poly.pdbx_seq_one_letter_code
_entity_poly.pdbx_strand_id
1 'polypeptide(L)'
;MGHPLVDYNPNCRDDSSFISPLYLKWFNGPEICVFDSQIHGYHGEMNASAKFRGSGLPKVYLCSDCDHDWFHVLLQLNYWDACDELLEDEPDLPIQDYFCHAVFVGKCLQCGTMHTILDMDL
;
A
#
# COMPACT_ATOMS: atom_id res chain seq x y z
N MET A 1 -8.70 2.83 -4.08
CA MET A 1 -9.83 2.49 -3.19
C MET A 1 -9.34 1.52 -2.14
N GLY A 2 -9.79 1.66 -0.90
CA GLY A 2 -9.32 0.87 0.22
C GLY A 2 -10.03 1.29 1.50
N HIS A 3 -9.48 0.91 2.65
CA HIS A 3 -10.10 1.19 3.94
C HIS A 3 -9.23 2.19 4.72
N PRO A 4 -9.77 3.34 5.17
CA PRO A 4 -8.99 4.30 5.94
C PRO A 4 -8.46 3.68 7.24
N LEU A 5 -7.17 3.87 7.53
CA LEU A 5 -6.56 3.43 8.79
C LEU A 5 -7.26 4.03 10.01
N VAL A 6 -7.71 5.29 9.91
CA VAL A 6 -8.41 5.99 11.00
C VAL A 6 -9.71 5.30 11.43
N ASP A 7 -10.39 4.57 10.52
CA ASP A 7 -11.60 3.81 10.86
C ASP A 7 -11.29 2.59 11.75
N TYR A 8 -10.04 2.12 11.76
CA TYR A 8 -9.58 0.93 12.49
C TYR A 8 -8.66 1.27 13.67
N ASN A 9 -7.99 2.41 13.60
CA ASN A 9 -7.19 2.96 14.68
C ASN A 9 -7.57 4.44 14.91
N PRO A 10 -8.52 4.72 15.82
CA PRO A 10 -8.96 6.08 16.11
C PRO A 10 -7.87 6.99 16.70
N ASN A 11 -6.75 6.41 17.17
CA ASN A 11 -5.59 7.17 17.65
C ASN A 11 -4.64 7.58 16.52
N CYS A 12 -4.85 7.09 15.29
CA CYS A 12 -4.10 7.53 14.12
C CYS A 12 -4.36 9.02 13.88
N ARG A 13 -3.31 9.83 14.03
CA ARG A 13 -3.36 11.29 13.81
C ARG A 13 -2.67 11.73 12.51
N ASP A 14 -2.03 10.78 11.82
CA ASP A 14 -1.29 11.02 10.59
C ASP A 14 -2.23 11.15 9.39
N ASP A 15 -1.64 11.50 8.23
CA ASP A 15 -2.35 11.68 6.97
C ASP A 15 -3.25 10.48 6.63
N SER A 16 -4.31 10.75 5.85
CA SER A 16 -5.24 9.73 5.38
C SER A 16 -4.50 8.65 4.59
N SER A 17 -4.19 7.54 5.27
CA SER A 17 -3.59 6.33 4.69
C SER A 17 -4.61 5.20 4.70
N PHE A 18 -4.54 4.31 3.72
CA PHE A 18 -5.35 3.12 3.59
C PHE A 18 -4.61 1.89 4.11
N ILE A 19 -5.39 0.96 4.64
CA ILE A 19 -4.94 -0.39 4.99
C ILE A 19 -5.34 -1.38 3.88
N SER A 20 -4.72 -2.56 3.90
CA SER A 20 -5.03 -3.68 3.00
C SER A 20 -6.50 -4.12 3.12
N PRO A 21 -7.16 -4.56 2.04
CA PRO A 21 -6.67 -4.60 0.65
C PRO A 21 -6.79 -3.24 -0.06
N LEU A 22 -5.91 -3.01 -1.04
CA LEU A 22 -5.88 -1.82 -1.90
C LEU A 22 -6.27 -2.17 -3.33
N TYR A 23 -7.24 -1.42 -3.84
CA TYR A 23 -7.77 -1.54 -5.20
C TYR A 23 -7.47 -0.28 -6.00
N LEU A 24 -7.17 -0.43 -7.28
CA LEU A 24 -7.06 0.68 -8.23
C LEU A 24 -8.11 0.53 -9.33
N LYS A 25 -8.56 1.67 -9.86
CA LYS A 25 -9.44 1.74 -11.03
C LYS A 25 -8.84 2.69 -12.04
N TRP A 26 -8.72 2.23 -13.28
CA TRP A 26 -8.24 3.02 -14.41
C TRP A 26 -9.41 3.71 -15.11
N PHE A 27 -9.15 4.81 -15.82
CA PHE A 27 -10.16 5.67 -16.45
C PHE A 27 -11.24 4.91 -17.24
N ASN A 28 -10.81 3.88 -17.99
CA ASN A 28 -11.69 2.99 -18.77
C ASN A 28 -11.46 1.51 -18.43
N GLY A 29 -10.91 1.21 -17.25
CA GLY A 29 -10.54 -0.15 -16.86
C GLY A 29 -11.42 -0.71 -15.75
N PRO A 30 -11.34 -2.02 -15.49
CA PRO A 30 -11.91 -2.61 -14.30
C PRO A 30 -11.22 -2.07 -13.05
N GLU A 31 -11.91 -2.20 -11.92
CA GLU A 31 -11.26 -2.15 -10.61
C GLU A 31 -10.46 -3.45 -10.40
N ILE A 32 -9.23 -3.32 -9.90
CA ILE A 32 -8.31 -4.44 -9.68
C ILE A 32 -7.72 -4.32 -8.27
N CYS A 33 -7.68 -5.43 -7.53
CA CYS A 33 -6.91 -5.52 -6.29
C CYS A 33 -5.42 -5.52 -6.65
N VAL A 34 -4.69 -4.47 -6.30
CA VAL A 34 -3.26 -4.37 -6.57
C VAL A 34 -2.42 -4.80 -5.38
N PHE A 35 -3.01 -4.82 -4.18
CA PHE A 35 -2.33 -5.28 -2.99
C PHE A 35 -3.31 -5.87 -1.98
N ASP A 36 -3.01 -7.09 -1.52
CA ASP A 36 -3.72 -7.75 -0.44
C ASP A 36 -2.69 -8.43 0.46
N SER A 37 -2.54 -7.95 1.68
CA SER A 37 -1.58 -8.51 2.66
C SER A 37 -1.81 -9.97 3.03
N GLN A 38 -3.00 -10.56 2.78
CA GLN A 38 -3.21 -12.00 2.96
C GLN A 38 -2.70 -12.84 1.79
N ILE A 39 -2.52 -12.24 0.61
CA ILE A 39 -2.12 -12.93 -0.62
C ILE A 39 -0.67 -12.60 -0.97
N HIS A 40 -0.30 -11.33 -0.84
CA HIS A 40 0.99 -10.77 -1.26
C HIS A 40 1.92 -10.46 -0.09
N GLY A 41 1.39 -10.35 1.14
CA GLY A 41 2.21 -10.16 2.32
C GLY A 41 2.79 -11.50 2.77
N TYR A 42 4.11 -11.58 2.90
CA TYR A 42 4.76 -12.77 3.45
C TYR A 42 4.42 -12.88 4.94
N HIS A 43 4.00 -14.07 5.39
CA HIS A 43 3.69 -14.40 6.79
C HIS A 43 4.94 -14.50 7.69
N GLY A 44 5.98 -13.70 7.43
CA GLY A 44 7.32 -13.87 8.00
C GLY A 44 7.47 -13.41 9.43
N GLU A 45 7.14 -12.15 9.74
CA GLU A 45 7.46 -11.61 11.07
C GLU A 45 6.22 -11.15 11.85
N MET A 46 5.97 -11.94 12.90
CA MET A 46 5.15 -11.74 14.09
C MET A 46 4.37 -10.41 14.25
N ASN A 47 3.03 -10.50 14.33
CA ASN A 47 2.16 -9.58 15.09
C ASN A 47 2.42 -8.05 15.01
N ALA A 48 2.76 -7.50 13.84
CA ALA A 48 2.83 -6.04 13.64
C ALA A 48 1.44 -5.39 13.46
N SER A 49 1.27 -4.15 13.93
CA SER A 49 0.09 -3.30 13.68
C SER A 49 -0.15 -2.98 12.20
N ALA A 50 0.83 -3.28 11.33
CA ALA A 50 0.70 -3.22 9.87
C ALA A 50 -0.30 -4.24 9.30
N LYS A 51 -0.83 -5.15 10.12
CA LYS A 51 -1.75 -6.23 9.73
C LYS A 51 -3.23 -5.85 9.80
N PHE A 52 -3.59 -4.57 9.90
CA PHE A 52 -5.00 -4.20 9.82
C PHE A 52 -5.55 -4.55 8.43
N ARG A 53 -6.59 -5.39 8.42
CA ARG A 53 -7.35 -5.71 7.22
C ARG A 53 -8.68 -4.99 7.28
N GLY A 54 -8.92 -4.17 6.28
CA GLY A 54 -10.18 -3.52 6.07
C GLY A 54 -11.28 -4.53 5.73
N SER A 55 -12.49 -4.20 6.16
CA SER A 55 -13.72 -4.95 5.91
C SER A 55 -14.84 -4.01 5.50
N GLY A 56 -15.86 -4.54 4.83
CA GLY A 56 -16.96 -3.76 4.28
C GLY A 56 -16.67 -3.18 2.90
N LEU A 57 -17.36 -2.10 2.54
CA LEU A 57 -17.19 -1.44 1.24
C LEU A 57 -15.93 -0.55 1.26
N PRO A 58 -15.00 -0.69 0.30
CA PRO A 58 -13.83 0.17 0.22
C PRO A 58 -14.24 1.60 -0.17
N LYS A 59 -13.50 2.58 0.33
CA LYS A 59 -13.68 4.00 0.05
C LYS A 59 -12.71 4.46 -1.05
N VAL A 60 -13.13 5.48 -1.81
CA VAL A 60 -12.26 6.18 -2.76
C VAL A 60 -11.28 7.04 -1.96
N TYR A 61 -10.02 7.06 -2.41
CA TYR A 61 -9.02 7.94 -1.86
C TYR A 61 -9.22 9.34 -2.45
N LEU A 62 -9.40 10.35 -1.60
CA LEU A 62 -9.54 11.73 -2.03
C LEU A 62 -8.28 12.51 -1.63
N CYS A 63 -7.81 13.38 -2.51
CA CYS A 63 -6.69 14.27 -2.22
C CYS A 63 -7.06 15.18 -1.05
N SER A 64 -6.27 15.18 0.02
CA SER A 64 -6.54 16.00 1.22
C SER A 64 -6.54 17.50 0.95
N ASP A 65 -5.94 17.94 -0.17
CA ASP A 65 -5.79 19.36 -0.50
C ASP A 65 -6.88 19.89 -1.46
N CYS A 66 -7.50 19.02 -2.27
CA CYS A 66 -8.44 19.46 -3.31
C CYS A 66 -9.59 18.49 -3.60
N ASP A 67 -9.72 17.42 -2.82
CA ASP A 67 -10.76 16.38 -2.92
C ASP A 67 -10.83 15.63 -4.26
N HIS A 68 -9.84 15.80 -5.14
CA HIS A 68 -9.77 15.08 -6.41
C HIS A 68 -9.41 13.60 -6.20
N ASP A 69 -9.92 12.73 -7.06
CA ASP A 69 -9.86 11.26 -6.91
C ASP A 69 -8.96 10.55 -7.94
N TRP A 70 -8.37 11.28 -8.90
CA TRP A 70 -7.41 10.73 -9.86
C TRP A 70 -5.96 11.10 -9.53
N PHE A 71 -5.09 10.10 -9.64
CA PHE A 71 -3.68 10.19 -9.30
C PHE A 71 -2.79 9.48 -10.32
N HIS A 72 -1.57 9.96 -10.50
CA HIS A 72 -0.47 9.10 -10.93
C HIS A 72 0.01 8.29 -9.73
N VAL A 73 -0.01 6.97 -9.82
CA VAL A 73 0.37 6.07 -8.72
C VAL A 73 1.76 5.50 -8.96
N LEU A 74 2.61 5.56 -7.94
CA LEU A 74 3.91 4.90 -7.88
C LEU A 74 3.89 3.87 -6.75
N LEU A 75 4.34 2.65 -7.06
CA LEU A 75 4.57 1.58 -6.08
C LEU A 75 6.07 1.49 -5.82
N GLN A 76 6.45 1.64 -4.55
CA GLN A 76 7.78 1.35 -4.04
C GLN A 76 7.73 0.02 -3.28
N LEU A 77 8.63 -0.90 -3.63
CA LEU A 77 8.86 -2.15 -2.90
C LEU A 77 10.25 -2.08 -2.29
N ASN A 78 10.32 -2.23 -0.98
CA ASN A 78 11.56 -2.23 -0.22
C ASN A 78 11.89 -3.65 0.22
N TYR A 79 13.19 -3.96 0.21
CA TYR A 79 13.73 -5.30 0.46
C TYR A 79 14.62 -5.34 1.72
N TRP A 80 14.68 -4.25 2.50
CA TRP A 80 15.58 -4.06 3.67
C TRP A 80 16.91 -4.81 3.55
N ASP A 81 17.17 -5.76 4.46
CA ASP A 81 18.41 -6.53 4.57
C ASP A 81 18.47 -7.71 3.59
N ALA A 82 17.41 -7.98 2.81
CA ALA A 82 17.47 -8.95 1.72
C ALA A 82 18.43 -8.50 0.60
N CYS A 83 19.06 -7.33 0.70
CA CYS A 83 20.21 -6.97 -0.12
C CYS A 83 21.30 -8.05 -0.09
N ASP A 84 21.56 -8.67 1.06
CA ASP A 84 22.58 -9.73 1.17
C ASP A 84 22.13 -11.00 0.41
N GLU A 85 20.88 -11.43 0.61
CA GLU A 85 20.30 -12.61 -0.07
C GLU A 85 20.05 -12.40 -1.57
N LEU A 86 19.89 -11.15 -2.03
CA LEU A 86 19.62 -10.81 -3.44
C LEU A 86 20.88 -10.44 -4.23
N LEU A 87 21.95 -9.98 -3.57
CA LEU A 87 23.17 -9.48 -4.22
C LEU A 87 24.42 -10.31 -3.89
N GLU A 88 24.51 -10.85 -2.67
CA GLU A 88 25.69 -11.60 -2.20
C GLU A 88 25.50 -13.12 -2.35
N ASP A 89 24.28 -13.61 -2.13
CA ASP A 89 23.88 -15.00 -2.38
C ASP A 89 23.08 -15.14 -3.71
N GLU A 90 23.10 -16.32 -4.32
CA GLU A 90 22.14 -16.63 -5.39
C GLU A 90 20.76 -16.78 -4.75
N PRO A 91 19.75 -15.97 -5.12
CA PRO A 91 18.47 -15.98 -4.43
C PRO A 91 17.78 -17.33 -4.58
N ASP A 92 17.49 -17.98 -3.44
CA ASP A 92 16.80 -19.27 -3.37
C ASP A 92 15.31 -19.18 -3.76
N LEU A 93 14.70 -18.00 -3.63
CA LEU A 93 13.33 -17.70 -4.01
C LEU A 93 13.28 -16.67 -5.16
N PRO A 94 12.13 -16.52 -5.83
CA PRO A 94 11.91 -15.38 -6.71
C PRO A 94 12.03 -14.04 -5.97
N ILE A 95 12.66 -13.03 -6.59
CA ILE A 95 12.90 -11.71 -5.97
C ILE A 95 11.64 -11.09 -5.35
N GLN A 96 10.47 -11.27 -5.97
CA GLN A 96 9.21 -10.73 -5.46
C GLN A 96 8.76 -11.33 -4.12
N ASP A 97 9.40 -12.38 -3.62
CA ASP A 97 9.06 -12.97 -2.34
C ASP A 97 9.92 -12.43 -1.18
N TYR A 98 10.84 -11.49 -1.48
CA TYR A 98 11.75 -10.87 -0.49
C TYR A 98 11.35 -9.45 -0.08
N PHE A 99 10.33 -8.83 -0.68
CA PHE A 99 9.97 -7.47 -0.26
C PHE A 99 9.30 -7.49 1.12
N CYS A 100 9.77 -6.64 2.00
CA CYS A 100 9.35 -6.54 3.40
C CYS A 100 8.51 -5.29 3.67
N HIS A 101 8.42 -4.38 2.71
CA HIS A 101 7.69 -3.13 2.86
C HIS A 101 7.18 -2.62 1.52
N ALA A 102 5.91 -2.22 1.48
CA ALA A 102 5.25 -1.72 0.28
C ALA A 102 4.64 -0.34 0.53
N VAL A 103 4.98 0.62 -0.33
CA VAL A 103 4.45 1.99 -0.28
C VAL A 103 3.80 2.37 -1.59
N PHE A 104 2.53 2.76 -1.54
CA PHE A 104 1.81 3.35 -2.66
C PHE A 104 1.75 4.85 -2.47
N VAL A 105 2.33 5.58 -3.41
CA VAL A 105 2.35 7.05 -3.43
C VAL A 105 1.52 7.54 -4.61
N GLY A 106 0.63 8.50 -4.36
CA GLY A 106 -0.20 9.13 -5.38
C GLY A 106 0.17 10.60 -5.59
N LYS A 107 0.45 10.99 -6.84
CA LYS A 107 0.48 12.38 -7.26
C LYS A 107 -0.89 12.80 -7.78
N CYS A 108 -1.56 13.74 -7.11
CA CYS A 108 -2.88 14.21 -7.54
C CYS A 108 -2.81 14.82 -8.95
N LEU A 109 -3.70 14.41 -9.86
CA LEU A 109 -3.74 14.95 -11.22
C LEU A 109 -4.22 16.42 -11.28
N GLN A 110 -4.94 16.88 -10.24
CA GLN A 110 -5.50 18.23 -10.19
C GLN A 110 -4.53 19.24 -9.57
N CYS A 111 -4.08 19.01 -8.32
CA CYS A 111 -3.24 19.96 -7.59
C CYS A 111 -1.73 19.63 -7.65
N GLY A 112 -1.37 18.39 -8.05
CA GLY A 112 0.01 17.95 -8.12
C GLY A 112 0.65 17.54 -6.79
N THR A 113 -0.05 17.66 -5.65
CA THR A 113 0.46 17.21 -4.35
C THR A 113 0.69 15.70 -4.33
N MET A 114 1.75 15.28 -3.63
CA MET A 114 2.09 13.89 -3.38
C MET A 114 1.48 13.43 -2.05
N HIS A 115 0.82 12.28 -2.05
CA HIS A 115 0.28 11.67 -0.84
C HIS A 115 0.72 10.22 -0.72
N THR A 116 1.03 9.80 0.50
CA THR A 116 1.16 8.38 0.81
C THR A 116 -0.24 7.78 0.96
N ILE A 117 -0.62 6.91 0.02
CA ILE A 117 -1.94 6.28 -0.04
C ILE A 117 -1.98 5.03 0.83
N LEU A 118 -0.91 4.22 0.79
CA LEU A 118 -0.73 3.04 1.64
C LEU A 118 0.75 2.94 1.96
N ASP A 119 1.06 2.64 3.22
CA ASP A 119 2.40 2.43 3.75
C ASP A 119 2.33 1.24 4.70
N MET A 120 2.96 0.13 4.33
CA MET A 120 2.76 -1.14 5.02
C MET A 120 4.03 -1.97 5.10
N ASP A 121 4.48 -2.19 6.33
CA ASP A 121 5.46 -3.23 6.69
C ASP A 121 4.80 -4.62 6.63
N LEU A 122 5.53 -5.63 6.16
CA LEU A 122 4.99 -6.97 5.88
C LEU A 122 5.50 -8.05 6.83
#